data_AF-A0A1T2L4E2-F1
#
_entry.id   AF-A0A1T2L4E2-F1
#
_cell.length_a   1.000
_cell.length_b   1.000
_cell.length_c   1.000
_cell.angle_alpha   90.00
_cell.angle_beta   90.00
_cell.angle_gamma   90.00
#
_symmetry.space_group_name_H-M   'P 1'
#
loop_
_entity.id
_entity.type
_entity.pdbx_description
1 polymer ?
#
loop_
_entity_poly.entity_id
_entity_poly.type
_entity_poly.pdbx_seq_one_letter_code
_entity_poly.pdbx_strand_id
1 'polypeptide(L)'
;MRYSLLLILLLPIAVEADWYLMARHGECAPIEILSRKVERMQGLDTPERFIAEMERRGYSVVFERGFSGVAETYSVNIEALGLAILFVQGERCDQLMQPRGRTP
;
A
#
# COMPACT_ATOMS: atom_id res chain seq x y z
N MET A 1 50.64 14.71 5.73
CA MET A 1 49.90 13.46 5.42
C MET A 1 48.42 13.79 5.38
N ARG A 2 47.82 13.73 4.18
CA ARG A 2 46.43 14.09 3.89
C ARG A 2 45.58 12.85 4.15
N TYR A 3 44.89 12.77 5.28
CA TYR A 3 43.86 11.74 5.49
C TYR A 3 42.59 12.21 4.79
N SER A 4 42.35 11.70 3.58
CA SER A 4 41.07 11.86 2.90
C SER A 4 39.98 11.22 3.74
N LEU A 5 39.12 12.06 4.33
CA LEU A 5 37.84 11.70 4.93
C LEU A 5 36.94 11.09 3.85
N LEU A 6 37.03 9.78 3.66
CA LEU A 6 36.04 8.97 2.93
C LEU A 6 34.95 8.60 3.93
N LEU A 7 34.10 9.59 4.27
CA LEU A 7 32.87 9.38 5.02
C LEU A 7 31.85 8.79 4.04
N ILE A 8 31.88 7.47 3.88
CA ILE A 8 30.87 6.73 3.12
C ILE A 8 29.56 6.83 3.92
N LEU A 9 28.68 7.74 3.48
CA LEU A 9 27.29 7.81 3.90
C LEU A 9 26.61 6.48 3.58
N LEU A 10 26.54 5.60 4.59
CA LEU A 10 25.58 4.50 4.65
C LEU A 10 24.18 5.11 4.80
N LEU A 11 23.63 5.62 3.69
CA LEU A 11 22.22 5.91 3.59
C LEU A 11 21.48 4.56 3.60
N PRO A 12 20.62 4.28 4.58
CA PRO A 12 19.75 3.11 4.51
C PRO A 12 18.88 3.29 3.26
N ILE A 13 19.06 2.38 2.30
CA ILE A 13 18.17 2.29 1.15
C ILE A 13 16.86 1.79 1.73
N ALA A 14 15.88 2.69 1.91
CA ALA A 14 14.53 2.29 2.24
C ALA A 14 14.04 1.45 1.05
N VAL A 15 13.92 0.14 1.24
CA VAL A 15 13.24 -0.72 0.28
C VAL A 15 11.78 -0.30 0.32
N GLU A 16 11.35 0.37 -0.75
CA GLU A 16 9.96 0.74 -0.94
C GLU A 16 9.17 -0.56 -1.10
N ALA A 17 8.29 -0.86 -0.15
CA ALA A 17 7.46 -2.06 -0.20
C ALA A 17 6.36 -1.85 -1.24
N ASP A 18 6.21 -2.79 -2.18
CA ASP A 18 5.13 -2.74 -3.17
C ASP A 18 3.76 -2.84 -2.46
N TRP A 19 2.78 -2.05 -2.89
CA TRP A 19 1.43 -2.06 -2.33
C TRP A 19 0.40 -2.60 -3.32
N TYR A 20 -0.54 -3.38 -2.79
CA TYR A 20 -1.60 -4.04 -3.54
C TYR A 20 -2.95 -3.77 -2.89
N LEU A 21 -4.01 -3.87 -3.68
CA LEU A 21 -5.39 -3.83 -3.21
C LEU A 21 -5.86 -5.26 -2.95
N MET A 22 -6.38 -5.52 -1.75
CA MET A 22 -7.03 -6.78 -1.43
C MET A 22 -8.54 -6.65 -1.65
N ALA A 23 -9.07 -7.46 -2.55
CA ALA A 23 -10.50 -7.62 -2.73
C ALA A 23 -11.10 -8.44 -1.59
N ARG A 24 -12.42 -8.30 -1.40
CA ARG A 24 -13.18 -9.03 -0.37
C ARG A 24 -13.04 -10.55 -0.45
N HIS A 25 -12.77 -11.09 -1.65
CA HIS A 25 -12.60 -12.53 -1.88
C HIS A 25 -11.14 -13.00 -1.72
N GLY A 26 -10.26 -12.13 -1.22
CA GLY A 26 -8.83 -12.39 -1.04
C GLY A 26 -7.98 -11.96 -2.23
N GLU A 27 -8.58 -11.81 -3.43
CA GLU A 27 -7.83 -11.49 -4.65
C GLU A 27 -7.02 -10.20 -4.51
N CYS A 28 -5.75 -10.27 -4.92
CA CYS A 28 -4.86 -9.13 -4.93
C CYS A 28 -4.85 -8.46 -6.31
N ALA A 29 -4.95 -7.14 -6.29
CA ALA A 29 -4.95 -6.29 -7.47
C ALA A 29 -3.81 -5.26 -7.37
N PRO A 30 -3.06 -5.00 -8.45
CA PRO A 30 -2.10 -3.89 -8.46
C PRO A 30 -2.76 -2.56 -8.09
N ILE A 31 -2.07 -1.73 -7.30
CA ILE A 31 -2.57 -0.42 -6.87
C ILE A 31 -2.88 0.50 -8.06
N GLU A 32 -2.19 0.30 -9.18
CA GLU A 32 -2.38 1.00 -10.45
C GLU A 32 -3.81 0.87 -10.97
N ILE A 33 -4.57 -0.15 -10.55
CA ILE A 33 -5.99 -0.30 -10.91
C ILE A 33 -6.84 0.87 -10.39
N LEU A 34 -6.43 1.55 -9.32
CA LEU A 34 -7.09 2.75 -8.82
C LEU A 34 -7.10 3.88 -9.85
N SER A 35 -6.05 4.00 -10.66
CA SER A 35 -5.97 5.00 -11.74
C SER A 35 -7.09 4.87 -12.77
N ARG A 36 -7.64 3.66 -12.93
CA ARG A 36 -8.79 3.40 -13.83
C ARG A 36 -10.13 3.75 -13.19
N LYS A 37 -10.24 3.62 -11.86
CA LYS A 37 -11.48 3.87 -11.11
C LYS A 37 -11.66 5.35 -10.79
N VAL A 38 -10.56 6.07 -10.66
CA VAL A 38 -10.58 7.49 -10.38
C VAL A 38 -9.77 8.19 -11.45
N GLU A 39 -10.48 8.80 -12.39
CA GLU A 39 -9.87 9.45 -13.54
C GLU A 39 -8.78 10.45 -13.10
N ARG A 40 -7.66 10.44 -13.85
CA ARG A 40 -6.51 11.35 -13.69
C ARG A 40 -5.73 11.22 -12.39
N MET A 41 -5.47 10.01 -11.90
CA MET A 41 -4.52 9.81 -10.80
C MET A 41 -3.24 9.13 -11.31
N GLN A 42 -2.10 9.78 -11.10
CA GLN A 42 -0.76 9.25 -11.41
C GLN A 42 0.05 9.22 -10.11
N GLY A 43 0.94 8.25 -9.96
CA GLY A 43 1.81 8.14 -8.78
C GLY A 43 1.09 7.72 -7.49
N LEU A 44 0.06 6.87 -7.62
CA LEU A 44 -0.59 6.23 -6.49
C LEU A 44 0.06 4.88 -6.21
N ASP A 45 1.29 4.93 -5.71
CA ASP A 45 2.13 3.79 -5.36
C ASP A 45 2.00 3.39 -3.88
N THR A 46 1.49 4.30 -3.03
CA THR A 46 1.25 4.00 -1.60
C THR A 46 -0.16 4.38 -1.12
N PRO A 47 -0.65 3.75 -0.04
CA PRO A 47 -1.93 4.10 0.59
C PRO A 47 -1.98 5.56 1.02
N GLU A 48 -0.88 6.10 1.57
CA GLU A 48 -0.80 7.48 2.03
C GLU A 48 -0.95 8.48 0.89
N ARG A 49 -0.33 8.22 -0.26
CA ARG A 49 -0.49 9.08 -1.45
C ARG A 49 -1.91 9.06 -1.97
N PHE A 50 -2.58 7.90 -1.93
CA PHE A 50 -4.00 7.81 -2.24
C PHE A 50 -4.86 8.64 -1.27
N ILE A 51 -4.65 8.49 0.04
CA ILE A 51 -5.37 9.25 1.07
C ILE A 51 -5.19 10.76 0.84
N ALA A 52 -3.95 11.22 0.73
CA ALA A 52 -3.63 12.63 0.54
C ALA A 52 -4.26 13.21 -0.74
N GLU A 53 -4.26 12.46 -1.83
CA GLU A 53 -4.88 12.88 -3.09
C GLU A 53 -6.41 12.98 -2.97
N MET A 54 -7.04 12.05 -2.26
CA MET A 54 -8.49 12.07 -2.05
C MET A 54 -8.91 13.23 -1.14
N GLU A 55 -8.15 13.50 -0.08
CA GLU A 55 -8.36 14.67 0.78
C GLU A 55 -8.17 15.98 -0.01
N ARG A 56 -7.14 16.06 -0.87
CA ARG A 56 -6.90 17.23 -1.74
C ARG A 56 -8.06 17.50 -2.71
N ARG A 57 -8.80 16.46 -3.11
CA ARG A 57 -10.01 16.56 -3.94
C ARG A 57 -11.26 16.95 -3.15
N GLY A 58 -11.14 17.13 -1.82
CA GLY A 58 -12.23 17.53 -0.94
C GLY A 58 -13.06 16.36 -0.41
N TYR A 59 -12.59 15.12 -0.57
CA TYR A 59 -13.25 13.98 0.05
C TYR A 59 -12.84 13.82 1.50
N SER A 60 -13.80 13.45 2.36
CA SER A 60 -13.48 12.97 3.71
C SER A 60 -13.05 11.51 3.60
N VAL A 61 -11.84 11.22 4.10
CA VAL A 61 -11.24 9.89 4.07
C VAL A 61 -11.12 9.39 5.50
N VAL A 62 -11.72 8.23 5.78
CA VAL A 62 -11.52 7.51 7.05
C VAL A 62 -10.55 6.38 6.79
N PHE A 63 -9.43 6.35 7.51
CA PHE A 63 -8.43 5.30 7.32
C PHE A 63 -7.95 4.71 8.65
N GLU A 64 -7.53 3.46 8.60
CA GLU A 64 -6.93 2.73 9.72
C GLU A 64 -5.69 1.98 9.22
N ARG A 65 -4.55 2.24 9.88
CA ARG A 65 -3.34 1.45 9.72
C ARG A 65 -3.42 0.26 10.67
N GLY A 66 -3.16 -0.93 10.16
CA GLY A 66 -3.19 -2.17 10.93
C GLY A 66 -2.12 -3.14 10.46
N PHE A 67 -2.13 -4.33 11.05
CA PHE A 67 -1.27 -5.43 10.65
C PHE A 67 -2.10 -6.71 10.50
N SER A 68 -1.87 -7.44 9.42
CA SER A 68 -2.42 -8.78 9.19
C SER A 68 -1.29 -9.79 9.20
N GLY A 69 -1.17 -10.53 10.30
CA GLY A 69 0.01 -11.33 10.59
C GLY A 69 1.24 -10.44 10.75
N VAL A 70 2.17 -10.54 9.80
CA VAL A 70 3.38 -9.71 9.76
C VAL A 70 3.25 -8.53 8.78
N ALA A 71 2.20 -8.48 7.96
CA ALA A 71 2.07 -7.53 6.85
C ALA A 71 1.37 -6.26 7.30
N GLU A 72 1.89 -5.10 6.90
CA GLU A 72 1.20 -3.84 7.11
C GLU A 72 -0.02 -3.74 6.19
N THR A 73 -1.11 -3.23 6.74
CA THR A 73 -2.37 -3.07 6.04
C THR A 73 -2.93 -1.68 6.27
N TYR A 74 -3.62 -1.16 5.26
CA TYR A 74 -4.30 0.12 5.32
C TYR A 74 -5.75 -0.05 4.87
N SER A 75 -6.69 0.10 5.79
CA SER A 75 -8.11 0.16 5.46
C SER A 75 -8.46 1.62 5.17
N VAL A 76 -9.06 1.90 4.01
CA VAL A 76 -9.46 3.25 3.60
C VAL A 76 -10.92 3.23 3.16
N ASN A 77 -11.73 4.11 3.74
CA ASN A 77 -13.13 4.27 3.43
C ASN A 77 -13.43 5.72 3.03
N ILE A 78 -14.15 5.89 1.92
CA ILE A 78 -14.59 7.18 1.37
C ILE A 78 -16.09 7.07 1.09
N GLU A 79 -16.90 7.42 2.09
CA GLU A 79 -18.36 7.23 2.06
C GLU A 79 -19.03 7.91 0.87
N ALA A 80 -18.59 9.14 0.54
CA ALA A 80 -19.12 9.92 -0.57
C ALA A 80 -18.99 9.21 -1.94
N LEU A 81 -18.07 8.25 -2.05
CA LEU A 81 -17.83 7.44 -3.25
C LEU A 81 -18.31 5.99 -3.10
N GLY A 82 -18.89 5.62 -1.95
CA GLY A 82 -19.21 4.23 -1.63
C GLY A 82 -17.99 3.30 -1.71
N LEU A 83 -16.79 3.84 -1.42
CA LEU A 83 -15.53 3.16 -1.70
C LEU A 83 -14.88 2.68 -0.39
N ALA A 84 -14.69 1.37 -0.28
CA ALA A 84 -13.93 0.74 0.80
C ALA A 84 -12.79 -0.09 0.18
N ILE A 85 -11.56 0.27 0.49
CA ILE A 85 -10.33 -0.32 -0.07
C ILE A 85 -9.47 -0.82 1.08
N LEU A 86 -8.91 -2.01 0.92
CA LEU A 86 -7.87 -2.55 1.78
C LEU A 86 -6.56 -2.62 0.99
N PHE A 87 -5.55 -1.88 1.44
CA PHE A 87 -4.19 -1.96 0.92
C PHE A 87 -3.35 -2.92 1.76
N VAL A 88 -2.49 -3.71 1.10
CA VAL A 88 -1.61 -4.70 1.70
C VAL A 88 -0.25 -4.70 1.00
N GLN A 89 0.84 -4.94 1.72
CA GLN A 89 2.16 -5.10 1.13
C GLN A 89 2.32 -6.37 0.28
N GLY A 90 3.00 -6.23 -0.86
CA GLY A 90 3.05 -7.18 -1.97
C GLY A 90 3.62 -8.55 -1.68
N GLU A 91 4.76 -8.62 -0.97
CA GLU A 91 5.39 -9.88 -0.57
C GLU A 91 4.44 -10.82 0.20
N ARG A 92 3.36 -10.25 0.75
CA ARG A 92 2.41 -10.91 1.65
C ARG A 92 1.02 -11.06 1.03
N CYS A 93 0.75 -10.40 -0.08
CA CYS A 93 -0.52 -10.56 -0.79
C CYS A 93 -0.67 -12.02 -1.27
N ASP A 94 0.41 -12.58 -1.83
CA ASP A 94 0.48 -13.99 -2.23
C ASP A 94 0.39 -14.98 -1.05
N GLN A 95 0.79 -14.56 0.15
CA GLN A 95 0.77 -15.39 1.36
C GLN A 95 -0.61 -15.40 2.03
N LEU A 96 -1.35 -14.29 1.97
CA LEU A 96 -2.74 -14.22 2.43
C LEU A 96 -3.69 -14.99 1.51
N MET A 97 -3.27 -15.26 0.27
CA MET A 97 -4.00 -16.07 -0.71
C MET A 97 -3.80 -17.59 -0.55
N GLN A 98 -2.86 -18.03 0.30
CA GLN A 98 -2.70 -19.47 0.56
C GLN A 98 -3.83 -19.93 1.48
N PRO A 99 -4.69 -20.90 1.06
CA PRO A 99 -5.69 -21.46 1.94
C PRO A 99 -4.97 -22.08 3.15
N ARG A 100 -5.31 -21.63 4.36
CA ARG A 100 -4.91 -22.31 5.59
C ARG A 100 -5.48 -23.73 5.55
N GLY A 101 -4.67 -24.70 5.14
CA GLY A 101 -5.00 -26.12 5.22
C GLY A 101 -4.82 -26.88 3.90
N ARG A 102 -3.59 -27.31 3.64
CA ARG A 102 -3.35 -28.66 3.10
C ARG A 102 -2.30 -29.31 3.99
N THR A 103 -2.75 -29.84 5.13
CA THR A 103 -1.98 -30.86 5.85
C THR A 103 -2.00 -32.12 4.97
N PRO A 104 -0.84 -32.77 4.72
CA PRO A 104 -0.79 -34.04 4.00
C PRO A 104 -1.57 -35.16 4.70
#